data_AF-A0A3N4RSU9-F1
#
_entry.id   AF-A0A3N4RSU9-F1
#
_cell.length_a   1.000
_cell.length_b   1.000
_cell.length_c   1.000
_cell.angle_alpha   90.00
_cell.angle_beta   90.00
_cell.angle_gamma   90.00
#
_symmetry.space_group_name_H-M   'P 1'
#
loop_
_entity.id
_entity.type
_entity.pdbx_description
1 polymer ?
#
loop_
_entity_poly.entity_id
_entity_poly.type
_entity_poly.pdbx_seq_one_letter_code
_entity_poly.pdbx_strand_id
1 'polypeptide(L)'
;MPFRSRHPRTLLAYAALLDHSIERIAEVSADAREFDREEIYRLTDVWDNNTAALFAAAAARFRWTRALQARWALRWMADFGPVRRAWMVEQTAAAGVPVERLLRRPAPEPTAPGQWHRFYRGCMTAELDGSGSELTEGLAAEYDLPAAAFLGLMVERRGADRLDGWCEFELPRRYAGGGPRAARLTVPFEDPEDLRFDGGRDTTGLSLEVGPDGVVLRLGATGVLRCRSVRLNLDDDHWEDSPTGRRFAAAHPERRERHGVRQWTLPVLRSAGGPADAGRVLRAAMVAARRVRFAGSAADAPLRAVTTALAGAGPRILAAGAVRRRADRNAAFEALVADWFRRGGPDFAEAVTGYVTVPEELRPVGPPARPAVRALPARLALVLYRLPSTPVEYSHPAYARLGFAQPSANDPDAPWTLRSRGFEHPVALAFTLDAFRHTAVPDLAPDRLAFGPHLTATGTPDPY
;
A
#
# COMPACT_ATOMS: atom_id res chain seq x y z
N MET A 1 -21.25 39.49 8.27
CA MET A 1 -21.74 38.27 8.94
C MET A 1 -21.15 37.06 8.23
N PRO A 2 -20.39 36.16 8.90
CA PRO A 2 -19.82 35.01 8.23
C PRO A 2 -20.93 34.01 7.87
N PHE A 3 -21.00 33.61 6.60
CA PHE A 3 -21.94 32.61 6.10
C PHE A 3 -21.83 31.33 6.94
N ARG A 4 -22.82 31.07 7.81
CA ARG A 4 -22.95 29.76 8.45
C ARG A 4 -23.13 28.73 7.34
N SER A 5 -22.13 27.88 7.13
CA SER A 5 -22.18 26.81 6.13
C SER A 5 -23.51 26.03 6.23
N ARG A 6 -24.14 25.80 5.09
CA ARG A 6 -25.38 25.00 4.98
C ARG A 6 -25.14 23.53 5.36
N HIS A 7 -23.88 23.09 5.42
CA HIS A 7 -23.49 21.73 5.79
C HIS A 7 -23.07 21.64 7.26
N PRO A 8 -23.31 20.50 7.93
CA PRO A 8 -22.77 20.26 9.26
C PRO A 8 -21.24 20.16 9.22
N ARG A 9 -20.56 20.61 10.29
CA ARG A 9 -19.09 20.59 10.41
C ARG A 9 -18.49 19.20 10.15
N THR A 10 -19.15 18.12 10.58
CA THR A 10 -18.70 16.75 10.31
C THR A 10 -18.62 16.42 8.83
N LEU A 11 -19.58 16.90 8.04
CA LEU A 11 -19.58 16.66 6.59
C LEU A 11 -18.55 17.55 5.87
N LEU A 12 -18.31 18.77 6.38
CA LEU A 12 -17.23 19.64 5.87
C LEU A 12 -15.85 19.00 6.11
N ALA A 13 -15.59 18.51 7.32
CA ALA A 13 -14.35 17.80 7.64
C ALA A 13 -14.16 16.56 6.77
N TYR A 14 -15.24 15.82 6.52
CA TYR A 14 -15.18 14.63 5.69
C TYR A 14 -14.84 14.96 4.22
N ALA A 15 -15.41 16.03 3.67
CA ALA A 15 -15.05 16.51 2.34
C ALA A 15 -13.63 17.08 2.28
N ALA A 16 -13.18 17.79 3.33
CA ALA A 16 -11.82 18.33 3.39
C ALA A 16 -10.75 17.22 3.46
N LEU A 17 -11.02 16.12 4.17
CA LEU A 17 -10.13 14.95 4.16
C LEU A 17 -9.96 14.39 2.75
N LEU A 18 -11.01 14.39 1.92
CA LEU A 18 -10.93 13.89 0.55
C LEU A 18 -9.98 14.76 -0.28
N ASP A 19 -10.15 16.08 -0.22
CA ASP A 19 -9.31 17.00 -0.98
C ASP A 19 -7.86 16.94 -0.51
N HIS A 20 -7.58 16.92 0.80
CA HIS A 20 -6.23 16.76 1.31
C HIS A 20 -5.60 15.42 0.93
N SER A 21 -6.36 14.32 0.89
CA SER A 21 -5.84 13.07 0.35
C SER A 21 -5.45 13.21 -1.13
N ILE A 22 -6.29 13.85 -1.95
CA ILE A 22 -6.02 14.02 -3.39
C ILE A 22 -4.82 14.95 -3.63
N GLU A 23 -4.75 16.07 -2.89
CA GLU A 23 -3.63 17.01 -2.93
C GLU A 23 -2.32 16.33 -2.53
N ARG A 24 -2.33 15.58 -1.43
CA ARG A 24 -1.14 14.86 -0.97
C ARG A 24 -0.72 13.78 -1.95
N ILE A 25 -1.66 13.03 -2.54
CA ILE A 25 -1.34 12.07 -3.62
C ILE A 25 -0.70 12.80 -4.80
N ALA A 26 -1.22 13.98 -5.18
CA ALA A 26 -0.66 14.75 -6.29
C ALA A 26 0.77 15.22 -6.00
N GLU A 27 1.02 15.70 -4.78
CA GLU A 27 2.35 16.12 -4.31
C GLU A 27 3.36 14.97 -4.34
N VAL A 28 3.06 13.86 -3.65
CA VAL A 28 4.00 12.73 -3.54
C VAL A 28 4.13 11.91 -4.82
N SER A 29 3.32 12.19 -5.85
CA SER A 29 3.45 11.58 -7.17
C SER A 29 3.94 12.55 -8.25
N ALA A 30 4.20 13.81 -7.89
CA ALA A 30 4.65 14.82 -8.84
C ALA A 30 6.03 14.49 -9.40
N ASP A 31 6.96 14.06 -8.53
CA ASP A 31 8.31 13.67 -8.91
C ASP A 31 8.62 12.25 -8.44
N ALA A 32 9.05 11.40 -9.38
CA ALA A 32 9.33 9.99 -9.10
C ALA A 32 10.51 9.77 -8.13
N ARG A 33 11.36 10.78 -7.90
CA ARG A 33 12.47 10.71 -6.92
C ARG A 33 11.99 10.78 -5.48
N GLU A 34 10.81 11.36 -5.26
CA GLU A 34 10.15 11.51 -3.95
C GLU A 34 8.92 10.60 -3.81
N PHE A 35 8.73 9.69 -4.78
CA PHE A 35 7.57 8.83 -4.84
C PHE A 35 7.45 7.94 -3.59
N ASP A 36 6.36 8.12 -2.83
CA ASP A 36 6.02 7.23 -1.72
C ASP A 36 4.76 6.42 -2.03
N ARG A 37 5.01 5.20 -2.51
CA ARG A 37 4.00 4.22 -2.87
C ARG A 37 3.04 3.86 -1.72
N GLU A 38 3.56 3.74 -0.50
CA GLU A 38 2.79 3.32 0.68
C GLU A 38 1.97 4.47 1.23
N GLU A 39 2.49 5.70 1.18
CA GLU A 39 1.68 6.88 1.48
C GLU A 39 0.48 6.98 0.52
N ILE A 40 0.70 6.86 -0.79
CA ILE A 40 -0.39 6.87 -1.78
C ILE A 40 -1.37 5.72 -1.53
N TYR A 41 -0.87 4.51 -1.26
CA TYR A 41 -1.71 3.36 -0.90
C TYR A 41 -2.56 3.67 0.32
N ARG A 42 -1.99 4.16 1.42
CA ARG A 42 -2.73 4.49 2.66
C ARG A 42 -3.79 5.54 2.41
N LEU A 43 -3.50 6.58 1.63
CA LEU A 43 -4.45 7.63 1.28
C LEU A 43 -5.60 7.09 0.41
N THR A 44 -5.31 6.29 -0.61
CA THR A 44 -6.32 5.72 -1.51
C THR A 44 -7.16 4.61 -0.86
N ASP A 45 -6.56 3.78 -0.01
CA ASP A 45 -7.22 2.72 0.75
C ASP A 45 -8.23 3.27 1.76
N VAL A 46 -8.01 4.49 2.27
CA VAL A 46 -9.05 5.14 3.08
C VAL A 46 -10.33 5.36 2.26
N TRP A 47 -10.25 5.70 0.98
CA TRP A 47 -11.41 6.12 0.19
C TRP A 47 -12.14 4.99 -0.55
N ASP A 48 -11.52 3.83 -0.73
CA ASP A 48 -12.12 2.69 -1.44
C ASP A 48 -13.43 2.18 -0.79
N ASN A 49 -13.51 2.29 0.55
CA ASN A 49 -14.64 1.84 1.37
C ASN A 49 -15.48 3.01 1.93
N ASN A 50 -14.97 4.24 1.85
CA ASN A 50 -15.59 5.43 2.45
C ASN A 50 -16.31 6.33 1.46
N THR A 51 -16.01 6.19 0.16
CA THR A 51 -16.70 6.90 -0.92
C THR A 51 -18.22 6.85 -0.80
N ALA A 52 -18.81 5.65 -0.75
CA ALA A 52 -20.26 5.50 -0.66
C ALA A 52 -20.86 6.28 0.52
N ALA A 53 -20.15 6.32 1.66
CA ALA A 53 -20.59 7.01 2.86
C ALA A 53 -20.55 8.53 2.72
N LEU A 54 -19.54 9.09 2.06
CA LEU A 54 -19.45 10.51 1.75
C LEU A 54 -20.64 10.96 0.89
N PHE A 55 -20.93 10.22 -0.19
CA PHE A 55 -22.04 10.56 -1.10
C PHE A 55 -23.41 10.38 -0.43
N ALA A 56 -23.57 9.34 0.38
CA ALA A 56 -24.76 9.18 1.22
C ALA A 56 -24.96 10.37 2.16
N ALA A 57 -23.90 10.79 2.87
CA ALA A 57 -23.95 11.90 3.79
C ALA A 57 -24.21 13.23 3.07
N ALA A 58 -23.65 13.44 1.89
CA ALA A 58 -23.88 14.63 1.07
C ALA A 58 -25.31 14.70 0.51
N ALA A 59 -25.85 13.57 0.04
CA ALA A 59 -27.17 13.49 -0.58
C ALA A 59 -28.33 13.37 0.41
N ALA A 60 -28.06 13.11 1.70
CA ALA A 60 -29.08 12.98 2.72
C ALA A 60 -29.98 14.24 2.81
N ARG A 61 -31.29 14.01 2.91
CA ARG A 61 -32.32 15.07 2.85
C ARG A 61 -32.21 16.07 3.99
N PHE A 62 -31.99 15.58 5.21
CA PHE A 62 -32.02 16.40 6.41
C PHE A 62 -30.61 16.65 6.95
N ARG A 63 -30.36 17.88 7.42
CA ARG A 63 -29.06 18.30 7.98
C ARG A 63 -28.57 17.39 9.10
N TRP A 64 -29.46 16.93 9.98
CA TRP A 64 -29.10 16.04 11.07
C TRP A 64 -28.65 14.66 10.55
N THR A 65 -29.29 14.13 9.51
CA THR A 65 -28.91 12.86 8.87
C THR A 65 -27.53 12.98 8.20
N ARG A 66 -27.26 14.10 7.50
CA ARG A 66 -25.93 14.41 6.96
C ARG A 66 -24.86 14.35 8.05
N ALA A 67 -25.15 14.98 9.18
CA ALA A 67 -24.22 15.06 10.30
C ALA A 67 -23.95 13.69 10.94
N LEU A 68 -25.00 12.89 11.11
CA LEU A 68 -24.94 11.55 11.68
C LEU A 68 -24.13 10.60 10.79
N GLN A 69 -24.43 10.54 9.49
CA GLN A 69 -23.72 9.67 8.56
C GLN A 69 -22.24 10.04 8.43
N ALA A 70 -21.92 11.33 8.30
CA ALA A 70 -20.54 11.78 8.27
C ALA A 70 -19.79 11.44 9.56
N ARG A 71 -20.44 11.58 10.73
CA ARG A 71 -19.83 11.20 12.02
C ARG A 71 -19.55 9.71 12.11
N TRP A 72 -20.47 8.85 11.66
CA TRP A 72 -20.26 7.40 11.67
C TRP A 72 -19.13 6.99 10.74
N ALA A 73 -19.07 7.56 9.53
CA ALA A 73 -17.99 7.30 8.60
C ALA A 73 -16.63 7.74 9.15
N LEU A 74 -16.51 8.96 9.69
CA LEU A 74 -15.27 9.44 10.30
C LEU A 74 -14.81 8.58 11.48
N ARG A 75 -15.73 8.11 12.33
CA ARG A 75 -15.40 7.19 13.43
C ARG A 75 -14.88 5.86 12.90
N TRP A 76 -15.57 5.31 11.92
CA TRP A 76 -15.19 4.05 11.30
C TRP A 76 -13.81 4.13 10.65
N MET A 77 -13.52 5.22 9.91
CA MET A 77 -12.19 5.49 9.35
C MET A 77 -11.10 5.52 10.43
N ALA A 78 -11.36 6.19 11.56
CA ALA A 78 -10.40 6.31 12.65
C ALA A 78 -10.18 5.00 13.42
N ASP A 79 -11.12 4.06 13.38
CA ASP A 79 -11.04 2.77 14.07
C ASP A 79 -10.12 1.75 13.34
N PHE A 80 -9.61 2.08 12.14
CA PHE A 80 -8.67 1.22 11.38
C PHE A 80 -7.21 1.29 11.85
N GLY A 81 -6.90 2.10 12.85
CA GLY A 81 -5.58 2.12 13.49
C GLY A 81 -5.12 3.52 13.88
N PRO A 82 -4.13 3.62 14.79
CA PRO A 82 -3.69 4.89 15.34
C PRO A 82 -2.99 5.78 14.31
N VAL A 83 -2.21 5.21 13.38
CA VAL A 83 -1.56 5.98 12.31
C VAL A 83 -2.61 6.72 11.46
N ARG A 84 -3.64 6.01 11.00
CA ARG A 84 -4.74 6.60 10.22
C ARG A 84 -5.52 7.63 11.02
N ARG A 85 -5.78 7.35 12.31
CA ARG A 85 -6.43 8.31 13.21
C ARG A 85 -5.61 9.60 13.37
N ALA A 86 -4.31 9.49 13.63
CA ALA A 86 -3.42 10.63 13.82
C ALA A 86 -3.41 11.52 12.57
N TRP A 87 -3.23 10.90 11.40
CA TRP A 87 -3.35 11.58 10.10
C TRP A 87 -4.70 12.31 9.96
N MET A 88 -5.84 11.65 10.23
CA MET A 88 -7.16 12.31 10.13
C MET A 88 -7.28 13.53 11.07
N VAL A 89 -6.77 13.42 12.30
CA VAL A 89 -6.82 14.51 13.27
C VAL A 89 -6.01 15.70 12.78
N GLU A 90 -4.79 15.47 12.33
CA GLU A 90 -3.89 16.48 11.78
C GLU A 90 -4.51 17.17 10.55
N GLN A 91 -4.92 16.40 9.55
CA GLN A 91 -5.44 16.95 8.29
C GLN A 91 -6.74 17.73 8.48
N THR A 92 -7.66 17.25 9.33
CA THR A 92 -8.89 18.02 9.61
C THR A 92 -8.64 19.28 10.44
N ALA A 93 -7.61 19.29 11.28
CA ALA A 93 -7.19 20.48 12.00
C ALA A 93 -6.60 21.53 11.04
N ALA A 94 -5.72 21.10 10.11
CA ALA A 94 -5.17 21.96 9.06
C ALA A 94 -6.26 22.58 8.17
N ALA A 95 -7.32 21.83 7.88
CA ALA A 95 -8.50 22.32 7.16
C ALA A 95 -9.42 23.27 7.97
N GLY A 96 -9.09 23.56 9.23
CA GLY A 96 -9.92 24.39 10.12
C GLY A 96 -11.19 23.71 10.64
N VAL A 97 -11.30 22.38 10.55
CA VAL A 97 -12.48 21.61 10.98
C VAL A 97 -12.08 20.40 11.87
N PRO A 98 -11.45 20.61 13.03
CA PRO A 98 -10.87 19.52 13.83
C PRO A 98 -11.93 18.50 14.27
N VAL A 99 -11.67 17.21 14.03
CA VAL A 99 -12.61 16.12 14.33
C VAL A 99 -12.26 15.29 15.55
N GLU A 100 -11.11 15.51 16.20
CA GLU A 100 -10.62 14.65 17.29
C GLU A 100 -11.68 14.42 18.38
N ARG A 101 -12.34 15.49 18.84
CA ARG A 101 -13.40 15.45 19.87
C ARG A 101 -14.65 14.64 19.44
N LEU A 102 -14.78 14.32 18.16
CA LEU A 102 -15.89 13.57 17.58
C LEU A 102 -15.60 12.07 17.48
N LEU A 103 -14.31 11.71 17.49
CA LEU A 103 -13.83 10.34 17.41
C LEU A 103 -13.88 9.67 18.79
N ARG A 104 -14.01 8.34 18.82
CA ARG A 104 -13.88 7.57 20.08
C ARG A 104 -12.45 7.62 20.58
N ARG A 105 -12.20 7.42 21.88
CA ARG A 105 -10.83 7.23 22.37
C ARG A 105 -10.21 6.00 21.70
N PRO A 106 -8.94 6.04 21.28
CA PRO A 106 -8.28 4.86 20.75
C PRO A 106 -8.25 3.76 21.82
N ALA A 107 -8.39 2.50 21.40
CA ALA A 107 -8.09 1.38 22.28
C ALA A 107 -6.58 1.35 22.53
N PRO A 108 -6.13 0.91 23.72
CA PRO A 108 -4.70 0.71 23.96
C PRO A 108 -4.13 -0.30 22.96
N GLU A 109 -2.97 0.03 22.36
CA GLU A 109 -2.27 -0.90 21.47
C GLU A 109 -1.65 -2.04 22.29
N PRO A 110 -1.79 -3.29 21.85
CA PRO A 110 -1.12 -4.42 22.47
C PRO A 110 0.31 -4.58 21.89
N THR A 111 1.23 -3.70 22.24
CA THR A 111 2.62 -3.73 21.74
C THR A 111 3.61 -3.55 22.88
N ALA A 112 3.92 -4.65 23.58
CA ALA A 112 5.18 -4.75 24.30
C ALA A 112 6.24 -5.28 23.30
N PRO A 113 7.39 -4.61 23.12
CA PRO A 113 8.50 -5.12 22.33
C PRO A 113 8.90 -6.53 22.79
N GLY A 114 9.39 -7.37 21.88
CA GLY A 114 9.83 -8.73 22.25
C GLY A 114 8.70 -9.75 22.44
N GLN A 115 7.43 -9.41 22.16
CA GLN A 115 6.30 -10.33 22.34
C GLN A 115 5.50 -10.57 21.05
N TRP A 116 5.12 -11.83 20.85
CA TRP A 116 4.16 -12.21 19.82
C TRP A 116 2.79 -11.61 20.12
N HIS A 117 2.13 -11.07 19.09
CA HIS A 117 0.75 -10.65 19.12
C HIS A 117 0.01 -11.21 17.92
N ARG A 118 -1.23 -11.67 18.13
CA ARG A 118 -2.09 -12.16 17.06
C ARG A 118 -2.69 -10.96 16.31
N PHE A 119 -2.40 -10.89 15.02
CA PHE A 119 -2.96 -9.95 14.06
C PHE A 119 -3.89 -10.68 13.07
N TYR A 120 -4.60 -9.92 12.25
CA TYR A 120 -5.55 -10.35 11.21
C TYR A 120 -5.44 -11.82 10.75
N ARG A 121 -6.56 -12.55 10.78
CA ARG A 121 -6.68 -13.97 10.36
C ARG A 121 -5.78 -14.98 11.09
N GLY A 122 -5.19 -14.63 12.24
CA GLY A 122 -4.38 -15.56 13.02
C GLY A 122 -2.87 -15.46 12.76
N CYS A 123 -2.45 -14.57 11.86
CA CYS A 123 -1.04 -14.25 11.66
C CYS A 123 -0.43 -13.68 12.95
N MET A 124 0.72 -14.18 13.34
CA MET A 124 1.46 -13.74 14.50
C MET A 124 2.47 -12.68 14.10
N THR A 125 2.58 -11.60 14.87
CA THR A 125 3.56 -10.54 14.62
C THR A 125 4.34 -10.23 15.88
N ALA A 126 5.60 -9.85 15.71
CA ALA A 126 6.48 -9.42 16.78
C ALA A 126 7.45 -8.35 16.24
N GLU A 127 7.87 -7.44 17.11
CA GLU A 127 8.93 -6.49 16.80
C GLU A 127 10.24 -6.97 17.41
N LEU A 128 11.28 -7.02 16.58
CA LEU A 128 12.65 -7.31 16.98
C LEU A 128 13.48 -6.02 16.92
N ASP A 129 14.08 -5.69 18.05
CA ASP A 129 15.11 -4.66 18.17
C ASP A 129 16.37 -5.26 18.81
N GLY A 130 17.35 -4.42 19.14
CA GLY A 130 18.61 -4.84 19.77
C GLY A 130 18.48 -5.54 21.14
N SER A 131 17.27 -5.69 21.68
CA SER A 131 16.97 -6.41 22.92
C SER A 131 16.20 -7.73 22.73
N GLY A 132 15.79 -8.05 21.50
CA GLY A 132 14.87 -9.15 21.19
C GLY A 132 15.47 -10.56 21.03
N SER A 133 16.56 -10.92 21.72
CA SER A 133 17.25 -12.20 21.51
C SER A 133 16.37 -13.43 21.77
N GLU A 134 15.52 -13.40 22.79
CA GLU A 134 14.62 -14.52 23.16
C GLU A 134 13.68 -14.94 22.02
N LEU A 135 13.19 -13.97 21.23
CA LEU A 135 12.32 -14.26 20.08
C LEU A 135 13.08 -14.97 18.96
N THR A 136 14.36 -14.61 18.74
CA THR A 136 15.19 -15.27 17.72
C THR A 136 15.52 -16.71 18.10
N GLU A 137 15.83 -16.95 19.38
CA GLU A 137 16.05 -18.30 19.91
C GLU A 137 14.78 -19.15 19.82
N GLY A 138 13.62 -18.58 20.15
CA GLY A 138 12.32 -19.23 20.02
C GLY A 138 12.02 -19.65 18.57
N LEU A 139 12.28 -18.78 17.60
CA LEU A 139 12.11 -19.10 16.19
C LEU A 139 13.07 -20.21 15.72
N ALA A 140 14.35 -20.14 16.11
CA ALA A 140 15.33 -21.16 15.76
C ALA A 140 15.04 -22.53 16.42
N ALA A 141 14.36 -22.54 17.57
CA ALA A 141 13.94 -23.77 18.22
C ALA A 141 12.75 -24.44 17.49
N GLU A 142 11.82 -23.64 16.94
CA GLU A 142 10.57 -24.14 16.35
C GLU A 142 10.64 -24.35 14.85
N TYR A 143 11.55 -23.66 14.16
CA TYR A 143 11.70 -23.69 12.72
C TYR A 143 13.14 -23.98 12.30
N ASP A 144 13.29 -24.65 11.16
CA ASP A 144 14.60 -24.93 10.57
C ASP A 144 15.08 -23.77 9.70
N LEU A 145 15.56 -22.70 10.36
CA LEU A 145 16.02 -21.49 9.66
C LEU A 145 17.13 -21.75 8.63
N PRO A 146 18.14 -22.62 8.88
CA PRO A 146 19.12 -22.99 7.86
C PRO A 146 18.52 -23.67 6.61
N ALA A 147 17.36 -24.30 6.73
CA ALA A 147 16.63 -24.90 5.60
C ALA A 147 15.53 -23.99 5.05
N ALA A 148 15.39 -22.77 5.55
CA ALA A 148 14.37 -21.82 5.09
C ALA A 148 14.57 -21.52 3.60
N ALA A 149 13.50 -21.66 2.82
CA ALA A 149 13.51 -21.33 1.41
C ALA A 149 13.12 -19.86 1.21
N PHE A 150 13.91 -19.11 0.47
CA PHE A 150 13.60 -17.73 0.14
C PHE A 150 12.46 -17.68 -0.90
N LEU A 151 11.47 -16.82 -0.68
CA LEU A 151 10.33 -16.64 -1.59
C LEU A 151 10.36 -15.30 -2.31
N GLY A 152 10.88 -14.25 -1.68
CA GLY A 152 10.93 -12.95 -2.33
C GLY A 152 11.49 -11.84 -1.47
N LEU A 153 11.85 -10.76 -2.17
CA LEU A 153 12.40 -9.53 -1.62
C LEU A 153 11.74 -8.37 -2.36
N MET A 154 11.39 -7.34 -1.61
CA MET A 154 11.08 -6.03 -2.16
C MET A 154 11.84 -4.97 -1.38
N VAL A 155 12.45 -4.05 -2.10
CA VAL A 155 13.14 -2.89 -1.55
C VAL A 155 12.71 -1.69 -2.37
N GLU A 156 12.28 -0.63 -1.71
CA GLU A 156 11.83 0.56 -2.39
C GLU A 156 12.16 1.83 -1.63
N ARG A 157 12.23 2.92 -2.40
CA ARG A 157 12.35 4.25 -1.88
C ARG A 157 11.02 4.76 -1.33
N ARG A 158 11.10 5.46 -0.19
CA ARG A 158 10.01 6.14 0.52
C ARG A 158 10.35 7.61 0.64
N GLY A 159 9.75 8.44 -0.18
CA GLY A 159 10.14 9.85 -0.24
C GLY A 159 11.55 10.02 -0.80
N ALA A 160 12.26 11.07 -0.39
CA ALA A 160 13.55 11.42 -0.97
C ALA A 160 14.66 10.40 -0.66
N ASP A 161 14.76 9.91 0.58
CA ASP A 161 15.99 9.27 1.07
C ASP A 161 15.80 7.91 1.73
N ARG A 162 14.67 7.68 2.42
CA ARG A 162 14.41 6.44 3.16
C ARG A 162 14.18 5.25 2.23
N LEU A 163 14.63 4.08 2.65
CA LEU A 163 14.37 2.81 1.98
C LEU A 163 13.59 1.88 2.90
N ASP A 164 12.54 1.26 2.38
CA ASP A 164 11.75 0.26 3.09
C ASP A 164 11.67 -1.02 2.26
N GLY A 165 11.34 -2.11 2.92
CA GLY A 165 11.17 -3.35 2.20
C GLY A 165 10.61 -4.48 3.04
N TRP A 166 10.60 -5.65 2.43
CA TRP A 166 10.34 -6.90 3.12
C TRP A 166 11.09 -8.05 2.45
N CYS A 167 11.48 -9.03 3.26
CA CYS A 167 11.92 -10.34 2.81
C CYS A 167 10.85 -11.37 3.16
N GLU A 168 10.78 -12.47 2.42
CA GLU A 168 9.80 -13.52 2.66
C GLU A 168 10.42 -14.91 2.51
N PHE A 169 10.04 -15.82 3.42
CA PHE A 169 10.60 -17.16 3.52
C PHE A 169 9.52 -18.21 3.80
N GLU A 170 9.74 -19.41 3.28
CA GLU A 170 9.13 -20.64 3.75
C GLU A 170 10.01 -21.28 4.83
N LEU A 171 9.41 -21.55 5.99
CA LEU A 171 10.06 -22.11 7.16
C LEU A 171 9.58 -23.55 7.40
N PRO A 172 10.48 -24.55 7.26
CA PRO A 172 10.20 -25.90 7.72
C PRO A 172 10.02 -25.92 9.25
N ARG A 173 8.98 -26.62 9.73
CA ARG A 173 8.73 -26.77 11.17
C ARG A 173 9.61 -27.86 11.76
N ARG A 174 10.05 -27.66 13.00
CA ARG A 174 10.76 -28.67 13.81
C ARG A 174 9.85 -29.41 14.79
N TYR A 175 8.66 -28.88 15.05
CA TYR A 175 7.71 -29.47 16.01
C TYR A 175 6.70 -30.41 15.33
N ALA A 176 6.22 -31.40 16.10
CA ALA A 176 5.21 -32.35 15.65
C ALA A 176 3.83 -31.70 15.55
N GLY A 177 3.00 -32.14 14.60
CA GLY A 177 1.61 -31.66 14.43
C GLY A 177 1.38 -30.69 13.26
N GLY A 178 2.44 -30.30 12.53
CA GLY A 178 2.30 -29.45 11.35
C GLY A 178 1.73 -30.19 10.13
N GLY A 179 0.77 -29.58 9.44
CA GLY A 179 0.35 -30.00 8.10
C GLY A 179 1.50 -29.92 7.08
N PRO A 180 1.30 -30.43 5.84
CA PRO A 180 2.36 -30.53 4.82
C PRO A 180 2.87 -29.17 4.31
N ARG A 181 2.15 -28.07 4.58
CA ARG A 181 2.48 -26.73 4.11
C ARG A 181 3.41 -26.03 5.09
N ALA A 182 4.60 -25.61 4.66
CA ALA A 182 5.55 -24.85 5.49
C ALA A 182 4.93 -23.56 6.07
N ALA A 183 5.49 -23.07 7.19
CA ALA A 183 5.12 -21.76 7.73
C ALA A 183 5.72 -20.65 6.86
N ARG A 184 5.13 -19.46 6.87
CA ARG A 184 5.63 -18.32 6.10
C ARG A 184 6.06 -17.21 7.02
N LEU A 185 7.31 -16.77 6.88
CA LEU A 185 7.84 -15.62 7.59
C LEU A 185 8.00 -14.46 6.62
N THR A 186 7.33 -13.35 6.90
CA THR A 186 7.60 -12.07 6.25
C THR A 186 8.35 -11.18 7.23
N VAL A 187 9.43 -10.58 6.78
CA VAL A 187 10.26 -9.65 7.57
C VAL A 187 10.21 -8.27 6.93
N PRO A 188 9.25 -7.40 7.30
CA PRO A 188 9.31 -5.99 6.97
C PRO A 188 10.49 -5.32 7.66
N PHE A 189 11.16 -4.43 6.94
CA PHE A 189 12.27 -3.63 7.45
C PHE A 189 12.15 -2.19 6.97
N GLU A 190 12.73 -1.29 7.75
CA GLU A 190 12.77 0.14 7.49
C GLU A 190 14.21 0.62 7.62
N ASP A 191 14.60 1.46 6.68
CA ASP A 191 15.89 2.15 6.59
C ASP A 191 17.13 1.25 6.84
N PRO A 192 17.40 0.27 5.96
CA PRO A 192 18.54 -0.62 6.13
C PRO A 192 19.88 0.12 6.04
N GLU A 193 20.79 -0.22 6.95
CA GLU A 193 22.16 0.30 6.99
C GLU A 193 23.06 -0.42 5.98
N ASP A 194 22.78 -1.71 5.76
CA ASP A 194 23.47 -2.57 4.81
C ASP A 194 22.45 -3.53 4.17
N LEU A 195 22.60 -3.73 2.86
CA LEU A 195 21.78 -4.63 2.08
C LEU A 195 22.58 -5.17 0.91
N ARG A 196 22.67 -6.49 0.83
CA ARG A 196 23.22 -7.23 -0.31
C ARG A 196 22.35 -8.43 -0.58
N PHE A 197 22.09 -8.68 -1.86
CA PHE A 197 21.29 -9.81 -2.31
C PHE A 197 21.81 -10.33 -3.64
N ASP A 198 21.89 -11.65 -3.78
CA ASP A 198 22.12 -12.39 -5.01
C ASP A 198 21.09 -13.52 -5.14
N GLY A 199 20.07 -13.31 -5.95
CA GLY A 199 18.97 -14.25 -6.15
C GLY A 199 19.37 -15.59 -6.77
N GLY A 200 20.59 -15.72 -7.29
CA GLY A 200 21.14 -17.00 -7.76
C GLY A 200 21.90 -17.78 -6.68
N ARG A 201 22.25 -17.15 -5.55
CA ARG A 201 23.05 -17.75 -4.46
C ARG A 201 22.34 -17.74 -3.10
N ASP A 202 21.39 -16.85 -2.91
CA ASP A 202 20.72 -16.59 -1.63
C ASP A 202 19.30 -17.18 -1.59
N THR A 203 19.12 -18.38 -2.16
CA THR A 203 17.79 -19.02 -2.30
C THR A 203 17.38 -19.88 -1.10
N THR A 204 18.33 -20.26 -0.24
CA THR A 204 18.09 -21.14 0.90
C THR A 204 19.01 -20.77 2.05
N GLY A 205 18.48 -20.80 3.27
CA GLY A 205 19.20 -20.49 4.49
C GLY A 205 18.85 -19.11 5.02
N LEU A 206 18.46 -19.07 6.28
CA LEU A 206 18.17 -17.87 7.04
C LEU A 206 18.87 -17.97 8.39
N SER A 207 19.54 -16.90 8.81
CA SER A 207 19.97 -16.72 10.20
C SER A 207 19.63 -15.31 10.66
N LEU A 208 19.18 -15.18 11.90
CA LEU A 208 18.91 -13.90 12.54
C LEU A 208 19.85 -13.72 13.72
N GLU A 209 20.55 -12.60 13.76
CA GLU A 209 21.38 -12.17 14.87
C GLU A 209 20.85 -10.84 15.40
N VAL A 210 20.73 -10.74 16.72
CA VAL A 210 20.34 -9.51 17.42
C VAL A 210 21.50 -9.08 18.29
N GLY A 211 21.86 -7.80 18.20
CA GLY A 211 22.92 -7.20 19.00
C GLY A 211 22.59 -5.75 19.36
N PRO A 212 23.47 -5.09 20.14
CA PRO A 212 23.27 -3.70 20.55
C PRO A 212 23.15 -2.73 19.36
N ASP A 213 23.76 -3.07 18.23
CA ASP A 213 23.76 -2.28 17.00
C ASP A 213 22.54 -2.56 16.09
N GLY A 214 21.61 -3.44 16.51
CA GLY A 214 20.39 -3.76 15.78
C GLY A 214 20.28 -5.23 15.39
N VAL A 215 19.65 -5.49 14.24
CA VAL A 215 19.32 -6.82 13.74
C VAL A 215 20.06 -7.08 12.43
N VAL A 216 20.71 -8.24 12.34
CA VAL A 216 21.36 -8.74 11.12
C VAL A 216 20.65 -10.00 10.65
N LEU A 217 20.12 -9.95 9.43
CA LEU A 217 19.59 -11.12 8.74
C LEU A 217 20.59 -11.55 7.67
N ARG A 218 21.02 -12.82 7.70
CA ARG A 218 21.79 -13.41 6.61
C ARG A 218 20.91 -14.31 5.77
N LEU A 219 21.04 -14.19 4.46
CA LEU A 219 20.23 -14.84 3.44
C LEU A 219 21.15 -15.72 2.60
N GLY A 220 21.00 -17.03 2.72
CA GLY A 220 21.85 -18.01 2.06
C GLY A 220 23.34 -17.76 2.21
N ALA A 221 24.07 -17.84 1.10
CA ALA A 221 25.53 -17.82 1.12
C ALA A 221 26.12 -16.41 1.29
N THR A 222 25.44 -15.40 0.74
CA THR A 222 26.01 -14.06 0.60
C THR A 222 25.08 -12.94 1.05
N GLY A 223 23.77 -13.13 1.04
CA GLY A 223 22.85 -12.05 1.32
C GLY A 223 22.95 -11.58 2.76
N VAL A 224 22.85 -10.27 2.95
CA VAL A 224 22.84 -9.63 4.27
C VAL A 224 21.88 -8.45 4.25
N LEU A 225 21.15 -8.30 5.35
CA LEU A 225 20.31 -7.16 5.66
C LEU A 225 20.63 -6.74 7.10
N ARG A 226 21.08 -5.50 7.29
CA ARG A 226 21.31 -4.90 8.61
C ARG A 226 20.35 -3.73 8.81
N CYS A 227 19.59 -3.77 9.90
CA CYS A 227 18.63 -2.72 10.27
C CYS A 227 18.68 -2.48 11.77
N ARG A 228 18.27 -1.30 12.22
CA ARG A 228 18.11 -1.00 13.65
C ARG A 228 17.07 -1.91 14.32
N SER A 229 15.96 -2.17 13.62
CA SER A 229 14.90 -3.09 14.05
C SER A 229 14.24 -3.72 12.83
N VAL A 230 13.56 -4.85 13.03
CA VAL A 230 12.72 -5.48 12.02
C VAL A 230 11.41 -5.93 12.65
N ARG A 231 10.35 -6.01 11.84
CA ARG A 231 9.13 -6.70 12.24
C ARG A 231 9.16 -8.11 11.71
N LEU A 232 8.66 -9.06 12.50
CA LEU A 232 8.42 -10.43 12.08
C LEU A 232 6.93 -10.67 11.97
N ASN A 233 6.48 -11.15 10.81
CA ASN A 233 5.11 -11.60 10.60
C ASN A 233 5.16 -13.09 10.23
N LEU A 234 4.72 -13.94 11.15
CA LEU A 234 4.65 -15.38 11.01
C LEU A 234 3.22 -15.80 10.68
N ASP A 235 3.03 -16.35 9.50
CA ASP A 235 1.79 -16.96 9.04
C ASP A 235 1.94 -18.48 9.11
N ASP A 236 1.33 -19.07 10.13
CA ASP A 236 1.40 -20.50 10.40
C ASP A 236 0.08 -20.99 11.02
N ASP A 237 -0.71 -21.68 10.20
CA ASP A 237 -1.99 -22.29 10.58
C ASP A 237 -1.87 -23.31 11.72
N HIS A 238 -0.66 -23.85 11.93
CA HIS A 238 -0.33 -24.84 12.96
C HIS A 238 0.54 -24.25 14.07
N TRP A 239 0.60 -22.92 14.19
CA TRP A 239 1.43 -22.31 15.24
C TRP A 239 0.95 -22.68 16.64
N GLU A 240 -0.35 -22.91 16.84
CA GLU A 240 -0.91 -23.36 18.14
C GLU A 240 -0.34 -24.72 18.58
N ASP A 241 0.19 -25.53 17.66
CA ASP A 241 0.85 -26.82 17.93
C ASP A 241 2.35 -26.66 18.29
N SER A 242 2.90 -25.46 18.21
CA SER A 242 4.27 -25.17 18.67
C SER A 242 4.32 -25.00 20.20
N PRO A 243 5.48 -25.25 20.85
CA PRO A 243 5.66 -24.95 22.27
C PRO A 243 5.34 -23.49 22.65
N THR A 244 5.72 -22.51 21.82
CA THR A 244 5.46 -21.09 22.04
C THR A 244 4.02 -20.74 21.79
N GLY A 245 3.41 -21.27 20.73
CA GLY A 245 1.99 -21.10 20.46
C GLY A 245 1.10 -21.67 21.56
N ARG A 246 1.43 -22.85 22.12
CA ARG A 246 0.74 -23.39 23.29
C ARG A 246 0.86 -22.49 24.52
N ARG A 247 2.08 -22.00 24.83
CA ARG A 247 2.31 -21.07 25.95
C ARG A 247 1.52 -19.77 25.75
N PHE A 248 1.52 -19.23 24.54
CA PHE A 248 0.77 -18.04 24.18
C PHE A 248 -0.74 -18.25 24.33
N ALA A 249 -1.26 -19.39 23.85
CA ALA A 249 -2.68 -19.73 23.98
C ALA A 249 -3.09 -19.88 25.46
N ALA A 250 -2.24 -20.49 26.29
CA ALA A 250 -2.47 -20.62 27.73
C ALA A 250 -2.47 -19.27 28.46
N ALA A 251 -1.61 -18.32 28.04
CA ALA A 251 -1.57 -16.97 28.59
C ALA A 251 -2.74 -16.07 28.12
N HIS A 252 -3.42 -16.44 27.02
CA HIS A 252 -4.48 -15.65 26.40
C HIS A 252 -5.72 -16.48 26.01
N PRO A 253 -6.37 -17.18 26.97
CA PRO A 253 -7.45 -18.14 26.68
C PRO A 253 -8.68 -17.50 26.01
N GLU A 254 -8.94 -16.22 26.30
CA GLU A 254 -10.11 -15.45 25.86
C GLU A 254 -9.98 -14.82 24.46
N ARG A 255 -8.82 -14.97 23.79
CA ARG A 255 -8.62 -14.47 22.42
C ARG A 255 -9.08 -15.42 21.32
N ARG A 256 -9.50 -16.65 21.67
CA ARG A 256 -9.99 -17.68 20.73
C ARG A 256 -11.32 -17.30 20.06
N GLU A 257 -12.16 -16.49 20.73
CA GLU A 257 -13.54 -16.23 20.30
C GLU A 257 -13.72 -14.99 19.40
N ARG A 258 -12.68 -14.19 19.15
CA ARG A 258 -12.79 -13.03 18.23
C ARG A 258 -12.76 -13.41 16.74
N HIS A 259 -12.99 -14.69 16.42
CA HIS A 259 -13.29 -15.16 15.06
C HIS A 259 -14.68 -14.77 14.56
N GLY A 260 -15.51 -14.15 15.41
CA GLY A 260 -16.56 -13.28 14.90
C GLY A 260 -15.91 -12.10 14.20
N VAL A 261 -15.70 -12.21 12.89
CA VAL A 261 -15.58 -11.05 11.99
C VAL A 261 -16.80 -10.22 12.32
N ARG A 262 -16.64 -9.26 13.24
CA ARG A 262 -17.62 -8.20 13.43
C ARG A 262 -17.77 -7.69 12.02
N GLN A 263 -18.89 -7.96 11.36
CA GLN A 263 -19.08 -7.47 10.00
C GLN A 263 -18.91 -5.97 10.14
N TRP A 264 -17.76 -5.45 9.71
CA TRP A 264 -17.40 -4.04 9.80
C TRP A 264 -18.19 -3.31 8.72
N THR A 265 -19.49 -3.59 8.62
CA THR A 265 -20.42 -2.94 7.72
C THR A 265 -20.64 -1.57 8.31
N LEU A 266 -20.13 -0.57 7.60
CA LEU A 266 -20.38 0.81 7.95
C LEU A 266 -21.90 1.03 8.00
N PRO A 267 -22.48 1.49 9.13
CA PRO A 267 -23.92 1.61 9.31
C PRO A 267 -24.45 2.88 8.61
N VAL A 268 -24.19 3.05 7.31
CA VAL A 268 -24.57 4.23 6.54
C VAL A 268 -25.64 3.87 5.52
N LEU A 269 -26.70 4.68 5.45
CA LEU A 269 -27.74 4.51 4.44
C LEU A 269 -27.11 4.70 3.06
N ARG A 270 -27.34 3.77 2.14
CA ARG A 270 -26.83 3.91 0.76
C ARG A 270 -27.57 5.04 0.04
N SER A 271 -26.85 5.80 -0.78
CA SER A 271 -27.46 6.70 -1.77
C SER A 271 -27.97 5.89 -2.97
N ALA A 272 -28.82 6.52 -3.80
CA ALA A 272 -29.33 5.95 -5.05
C ALA A 272 -29.35 7.00 -6.17
N GLY A 273 -29.29 6.57 -7.43
CA GLY A 273 -29.21 7.44 -8.61
C GLY A 273 -27.87 8.19 -8.71
N GLY A 274 -27.89 9.41 -9.28
CA GLY A 274 -26.70 10.24 -9.52
C GLY A 274 -25.65 10.27 -8.40
N PRO A 275 -25.99 10.48 -7.11
CA PRO A 275 -24.99 10.44 -6.03
C PRO A 275 -24.32 9.06 -5.85
N ALA A 276 -25.06 7.97 -6.06
CA ALA A 276 -24.49 6.63 -5.99
C ALA A 276 -23.56 6.35 -7.19
N ASP A 277 -23.92 6.87 -8.36
CA ASP A 277 -23.16 6.68 -9.59
C ASP A 277 -21.85 7.48 -9.53
N ALA A 278 -21.91 8.74 -9.10
CA ALA A 278 -20.72 9.56 -8.82
C ALA A 278 -19.82 8.93 -7.74
N GLY A 279 -20.42 8.35 -6.69
CA GLY A 279 -19.68 7.61 -5.68
C GLY A 279 -18.95 6.38 -6.23
N ARG A 280 -19.54 5.66 -7.20
CA ARG A 280 -18.87 4.54 -7.88
C ARG A 280 -17.72 5.00 -8.76
N VAL A 281 -17.85 6.13 -9.46
CA VAL A 281 -16.76 6.71 -10.26
C VAL A 281 -15.59 7.12 -9.36
N LEU A 282 -15.85 7.84 -8.25
CA LEU A 282 -14.79 8.22 -7.32
C LEU A 282 -14.11 6.98 -6.71
N ARG A 283 -14.91 5.97 -6.32
CA ARG A 283 -14.38 4.70 -5.83
C ARG A 283 -13.50 4.01 -6.87
N ALA A 284 -13.95 3.93 -8.12
CA ALA A 284 -13.18 3.35 -9.21
C ALA A 284 -11.83 4.06 -9.39
N ALA A 285 -11.83 5.40 -9.38
CA ALA A 285 -10.62 6.21 -9.48
C ALA A 285 -9.66 5.94 -8.31
N MET A 286 -10.17 5.87 -7.08
CA MET A 286 -9.36 5.55 -5.90
C MET A 286 -8.83 4.12 -5.93
N VAL A 287 -9.61 3.14 -6.42
CA VAL A 287 -9.16 1.75 -6.61
C VAL A 287 -8.08 1.66 -7.69
N ALA A 288 -8.21 2.41 -8.78
CA ALA A 288 -7.21 2.49 -9.84
C ALA A 288 -5.90 3.11 -9.32
N ALA A 289 -5.97 4.22 -8.60
CA ALA A 289 -4.82 4.82 -7.93
C ALA A 289 -4.20 3.86 -6.89
N ARG A 290 -5.02 3.12 -6.15
CA ARG A 290 -4.56 2.12 -5.15
C ARG A 290 -3.76 0.98 -5.77
N ARG A 291 -3.77 0.78 -7.10
CA ARG A 291 -2.93 -0.23 -7.76
C ARG A 291 -1.45 -0.04 -7.47
N VAL A 292 -1.01 1.17 -7.09
CA VAL A 292 0.34 1.39 -6.56
C VAL A 292 0.69 0.48 -5.39
N ARG A 293 -0.28 -0.05 -4.62
CA ARG A 293 0.00 -1.03 -3.56
C ARG A 293 0.73 -2.28 -4.08
N PHE A 294 0.56 -2.59 -5.36
CA PHE A 294 1.32 -3.62 -6.04
C PHE A 294 2.53 -2.94 -6.65
N ALA A 295 3.71 -3.20 -6.07
CA ALA A 295 4.97 -2.66 -6.54
C ALA A 295 5.15 -2.85 -8.06
N GLY A 296 4.67 -3.97 -8.60
CA GLY A 296 4.75 -4.19 -10.03
C GLY A 296 3.88 -3.28 -10.90
N SER A 297 2.80 -2.71 -10.39
CA SER A 297 1.89 -1.83 -11.13
C SER A 297 2.09 -0.34 -10.78
N ALA A 298 3.11 0.00 -9.99
CA ALA A 298 3.29 1.35 -9.48
C ALA A 298 3.55 2.38 -10.61
N ALA A 299 4.33 2.01 -11.63
CA ALA A 299 4.62 2.88 -12.77
C ALA A 299 3.40 3.11 -13.69
N ASP A 300 2.42 2.20 -13.66
CA ASP A 300 1.23 2.23 -14.51
C ASP A 300 0.03 2.88 -13.83
N ALA A 301 0.17 3.30 -12.57
CA ALA A 301 -0.93 3.88 -11.83
C ALA A 301 -1.29 5.27 -12.39
N PRO A 302 -2.57 5.55 -12.68
CA PRO A 302 -3.01 6.78 -13.35
C PRO A 302 -3.11 7.97 -12.38
N LEU A 303 -2.10 8.16 -11.53
CA LEU A 303 -2.14 9.09 -10.40
C LEU A 303 -2.38 10.52 -10.84
N ARG A 304 -1.64 11.00 -11.84
CA ARG A 304 -1.82 12.36 -12.38
C ARG A 304 -3.21 12.59 -12.94
N ALA A 305 -3.75 11.62 -13.69
CA ALA A 305 -5.09 11.72 -14.26
C ALA A 305 -6.17 11.72 -13.17
N VAL A 306 -6.04 10.86 -12.17
CA VAL A 306 -6.93 10.78 -11.00
C VAL A 306 -6.91 12.06 -10.17
N THR A 307 -5.72 12.58 -9.85
CA THR A 307 -5.61 13.79 -9.03
C THR A 307 -6.07 15.04 -9.79
N THR A 308 -5.77 15.14 -11.08
CA THR A 308 -6.26 16.23 -11.94
C THR A 308 -7.79 16.21 -12.04
N ALA A 309 -8.39 15.03 -12.26
CA ALA A 309 -9.83 14.86 -12.34
C ALA A 309 -10.53 15.27 -11.03
N LEU A 310 -10.00 14.79 -9.90
CA LEU A 310 -10.66 14.88 -8.59
C LEU A 310 -10.24 16.10 -7.76
N ALA A 311 -9.27 16.91 -8.19
CA ALA A 311 -8.85 18.08 -7.42
C ALA A 311 -10.03 19.02 -7.11
N GLY A 312 -10.26 19.30 -5.83
CA GLY A 312 -11.40 20.07 -5.31
C GLY A 312 -12.74 19.34 -5.35
N ALA A 313 -12.76 18.01 -5.35
CA ALA A 313 -13.97 17.19 -5.36
C ALA A 313 -14.84 17.43 -4.13
N GLY A 314 -14.27 17.67 -2.95
CA GLY A 314 -14.98 17.86 -1.70
C GLY A 314 -16.08 18.93 -1.79
N PRO A 315 -15.76 20.22 -1.99
CA PRO A 315 -16.73 21.30 -2.16
C PRO A 315 -17.77 21.03 -3.26
N ARG A 316 -17.38 20.39 -4.37
CA ARG A 316 -18.29 20.10 -5.49
C ARG A 316 -19.32 19.02 -5.14
N ILE A 317 -18.89 17.98 -4.43
CA ILE A 317 -19.79 16.94 -3.87
C ILE A 317 -20.79 17.58 -2.91
N LEU A 318 -20.33 18.49 -2.04
CA LEU A 318 -21.21 19.19 -1.11
C LEU A 318 -22.20 20.09 -1.83
N ALA A 319 -21.75 20.84 -2.84
CA ALA A 319 -22.59 21.72 -3.64
C ALA A 319 -23.69 20.92 -4.37
N ALA A 320 -23.36 19.82 -5.05
CA ALA A 320 -24.32 18.93 -5.67
C ALA A 320 -25.30 18.35 -4.63
N GLY A 321 -24.79 17.87 -3.49
CA GLY A 321 -25.61 17.36 -2.39
C GLY A 321 -26.56 18.39 -1.79
N ALA A 322 -26.25 19.69 -1.83
CA ALA A 322 -27.10 20.76 -1.31
C ALA A 322 -28.37 21.03 -2.14
N VAL A 323 -28.44 20.50 -3.37
CA VAL A 323 -29.61 20.66 -4.24
C VAL A 323 -30.83 19.92 -3.66
N ARG A 324 -31.93 20.67 -3.49
CA ARG A 324 -33.12 20.18 -2.74
C ARG A 324 -33.96 19.19 -3.55
N ARG A 325 -34.25 19.52 -4.81
CA ARG A 325 -35.05 18.68 -5.71
C ARG A 325 -34.22 17.47 -6.14
N ARG A 326 -34.84 16.28 -6.12
CA ARG A 326 -34.12 15.02 -6.37
C ARG A 326 -33.60 14.94 -7.81
N ALA A 327 -34.41 15.33 -8.79
CA ALA A 327 -34.01 15.35 -10.21
C ALA A 327 -32.81 16.27 -10.44
N ASP A 328 -32.93 17.54 -10.04
CA ASP A 328 -31.85 18.53 -10.16
C ASP A 328 -30.57 18.11 -9.42
N ARG A 329 -30.71 17.44 -8.26
CA ARG A 329 -29.55 16.89 -7.53
C ARG A 329 -28.87 15.78 -8.30
N ASN A 330 -29.64 14.86 -8.91
CA ASN A 330 -29.07 13.80 -9.73
C ASN A 330 -28.32 14.40 -10.93
N ALA A 331 -28.94 15.35 -11.64
CA ALA A 331 -28.30 16.08 -12.73
C ALA A 331 -27.01 16.80 -12.29
N ALA A 332 -26.98 17.37 -11.08
CA ALA A 332 -25.77 18.00 -10.53
C ALA A 332 -24.64 16.98 -10.27
N PHE A 333 -24.96 15.77 -9.82
CA PHE A 333 -23.97 14.70 -9.67
C PHE A 333 -23.52 14.12 -11.02
N GLU A 334 -24.41 14.03 -12.00
CA GLU A 334 -24.06 13.63 -13.38
C GLU A 334 -23.11 14.66 -14.02
N ALA A 335 -23.40 15.95 -13.87
CA ALA A 335 -22.53 17.03 -14.33
C ALA A 335 -21.15 17.01 -13.64
N LEU A 336 -21.10 16.67 -12.35
CA LEU A 336 -19.85 16.48 -11.60
C LEU A 336 -19.00 15.34 -12.20
N VAL A 337 -19.63 14.20 -12.53
CA VAL A 337 -18.94 13.08 -13.17
C VAL A 337 -18.41 13.49 -14.54
N ALA A 338 -19.21 14.17 -15.36
CA ALA A 338 -18.79 14.65 -16.68
C ALA A 338 -17.60 15.61 -16.60
N ASP A 339 -17.56 16.48 -15.58
CA ASP A 339 -16.42 17.36 -15.30
C ASP A 339 -15.14 16.57 -14.95
N TRP A 340 -15.24 15.52 -14.13
CA TRP A 340 -14.08 14.67 -13.82
C TRP A 340 -13.51 13.98 -15.05
N PHE A 341 -14.34 13.40 -15.91
CA PHE A 341 -13.89 12.81 -17.17
C PHE A 341 -13.21 13.83 -18.08
N ARG A 342 -13.77 15.06 -18.17
CA ARG A 342 -13.18 16.14 -18.96
C ARG A 342 -11.82 16.57 -18.45
N ARG A 343 -11.66 16.70 -17.12
CA ARG A 343 -10.42 17.14 -16.49
C ARG A 343 -9.34 16.06 -16.49
N GLY A 344 -9.73 14.81 -16.26
CA GLY A 344 -8.83 13.66 -16.20
C GLY A 344 -8.42 13.12 -17.57
N GLY A 345 -9.21 13.38 -18.60
CA GLY A 345 -8.93 12.93 -19.97
C GLY A 345 -9.04 11.41 -20.14
N PRO A 346 -8.46 10.88 -21.24
CA PRO A 346 -8.54 9.46 -21.59
C PRO A 346 -7.96 8.52 -20.51
N ASP A 347 -6.83 8.88 -19.91
CA ASP A 347 -6.17 8.07 -18.88
C ASP A 347 -7.06 7.87 -17.64
N PHE A 348 -7.79 8.92 -17.23
CA PHE A 348 -8.78 8.81 -16.16
C PHE A 348 -9.95 7.92 -16.58
N ALA A 349 -10.41 8.06 -17.82
CA ALA A 349 -11.53 7.26 -18.31
C ALA A 349 -11.19 5.78 -18.32
N GLU A 350 -10.04 5.42 -18.89
CA GLU A 350 -9.54 4.04 -18.88
C GLU A 350 -9.44 3.48 -17.47
N ALA A 351 -8.83 4.25 -16.55
CA ALA A 351 -8.64 3.85 -15.17
C ALA A 351 -9.94 3.41 -14.48
N VAL A 352 -11.07 4.04 -14.82
CA VAL A 352 -12.35 3.77 -14.19
C VAL A 352 -13.25 2.82 -15.00
N THR A 353 -13.05 2.66 -16.31
CA THR A 353 -13.88 1.80 -17.18
C THR A 353 -13.95 0.33 -16.74
N GLY A 354 -12.90 -0.19 -16.10
CA GLY A 354 -12.91 -1.55 -15.53
C GLY A 354 -13.84 -1.74 -14.33
N TYR A 355 -14.42 -0.66 -13.79
CA TYR A 355 -15.23 -0.68 -12.56
C TYR A 355 -16.61 -0.04 -12.73
N VAL A 356 -16.80 0.82 -13.74
CA VAL A 356 -18.07 1.52 -14.01
C VAL A 356 -18.35 1.57 -15.51
N THR A 357 -19.63 1.55 -15.88
CA THR A 357 -20.06 1.83 -17.26
C THR A 357 -19.77 3.29 -17.59
N VAL A 358 -18.94 3.50 -18.61
CA VAL A 358 -18.61 4.83 -19.14
C VAL A 358 -19.28 5.01 -20.51
N PRO A 359 -19.86 6.20 -20.81
CA PRO A 359 -20.40 6.51 -22.14
C PRO A 359 -19.38 6.21 -23.25
N GLU A 360 -19.84 5.71 -24.38
CA GLU A 360 -18.96 5.29 -25.49
C GLU A 360 -18.04 6.41 -25.97
N GLU A 361 -18.56 7.64 -25.99
CA GLU A 361 -17.84 8.87 -26.37
C GLU A 361 -16.63 9.20 -25.47
N LEU A 362 -16.61 8.64 -24.27
CA LEU A 362 -15.56 8.85 -23.26
C LEU A 362 -14.66 7.62 -23.12
N ARG A 363 -14.85 6.56 -23.93
CA ARG A 363 -13.99 5.39 -23.86
C ARG A 363 -12.64 5.66 -24.54
N PRO A 364 -11.53 5.23 -23.93
CA PRO A 364 -10.20 5.37 -24.53
C PRO A 364 -10.09 4.53 -25.81
N VAL A 365 -9.35 5.05 -26.79
CA VAL A 365 -9.02 4.35 -28.04
C VAL A 365 -7.76 3.51 -27.81
N GLY A 366 -7.90 2.45 -27.01
CA GLY A 366 -6.82 1.50 -26.70
C GLY A 366 -6.02 1.84 -25.44
N PRO A 367 -5.21 0.89 -24.94
CA PRO A 367 -4.41 1.07 -23.74
C PRO A 367 -3.23 2.03 -24.00
N PRO A 368 -2.85 2.88 -23.03
CA PRO A 368 -1.71 3.77 -23.11
C PRO A 368 -0.45 2.94 -23.17
N ALA A 369 0.52 3.42 -23.95
CA ALA A 369 1.83 2.81 -23.99
C ALA A 369 2.47 2.86 -22.60
N ARG A 370 2.94 1.72 -22.09
CA ARG A 370 3.64 1.68 -20.82
C ARG A 370 4.92 2.50 -20.91
N PRO A 371 5.24 3.29 -19.89
CA PRO A 371 6.43 4.10 -19.95
C PRO A 371 7.67 3.23 -19.72
N ALA A 372 8.38 2.93 -20.79
CA ALA A 372 9.58 2.08 -20.75
C ALA A 372 10.82 2.81 -20.20
N VAL A 373 11.71 2.04 -19.57
CA VAL A 373 13.04 2.50 -19.14
C VAL A 373 13.88 2.86 -20.35
N ARG A 374 14.58 4.01 -20.28
CA ARG A 374 15.45 4.52 -21.34
C ARG A 374 16.91 4.62 -20.88
N ALA A 375 17.85 4.75 -21.81
CA ALA A 375 19.25 5.07 -21.52
C ALA A 375 19.41 6.56 -21.16
N LEU A 376 18.78 6.97 -20.06
CA LEU A 376 18.83 8.32 -19.47
C LEU A 376 19.31 8.21 -18.02
N PRO A 377 19.83 9.30 -17.42
CA PRO A 377 20.09 9.34 -15.99
C PRO A 377 18.88 8.84 -15.21
N ALA A 378 19.10 7.89 -14.32
CA ALA A 378 18.06 7.21 -13.58
C ALA A 378 18.46 7.07 -12.11
N ARG A 379 17.46 7.05 -11.23
CA ARG A 379 17.62 6.70 -9.82
C ARG A 379 16.77 5.46 -9.54
N LEU A 380 17.37 4.43 -8.96
CA LEU A 380 16.64 3.22 -8.59
C LEU A 380 15.62 3.57 -7.48
N ALA A 381 14.37 3.23 -7.73
CA ALA A 381 13.24 3.50 -6.84
C ALA A 381 12.65 2.21 -6.25
N LEU A 382 12.76 1.09 -6.95
CA LEU A 382 12.16 -0.18 -6.55
C LEU A 382 12.96 -1.36 -7.11
N VAL A 383 13.15 -2.38 -6.28
CA VAL A 383 13.52 -3.74 -6.69
C VAL A 383 12.47 -4.69 -6.10
N LEU A 384 11.88 -5.53 -6.93
CA LEU A 384 10.99 -6.62 -6.53
C LEU A 384 11.51 -7.90 -7.16
N TYR A 385 11.73 -8.92 -6.35
CA TYR A 385 12.17 -10.24 -6.78
C TYR A 385 11.31 -11.29 -6.10
N ARG A 386 10.80 -12.23 -6.88
CA ARG A 386 9.93 -13.31 -6.42
C ARG A 386 10.34 -14.61 -7.08
N LEU A 387 10.52 -15.64 -6.26
CA LEU A 387 10.65 -17.02 -6.71
C LEU A 387 9.26 -17.67 -6.82
N PRO A 388 9.12 -18.78 -7.57
CA PRO A 388 7.88 -19.53 -7.62
C PRO A 388 7.60 -20.12 -6.23
N SER A 389 6.36 -20.02 -5.77
CA SER A 389 5.90 -20.68 -4.53
C SER A 389 4.89 -21.78 -4.85
N THR A 390 5.06 -22.97 -4.25
CA THR A 390 4.15 -24.12 -4.40
C THR A 390 3.42 -24.45 -3.09
N PRO A 391 2.10 -24.75 -3.08
CA PRO A 391 1.03 -24.29 -3.94
C PRO A 391 0.10 -23.33 -3.15
N VAL A 392 -0.09 -22.13 -3.67
CA VAL A 392 -1.30 -21.34 -3.42
C VAL A 392 -2.05 -21.31 -4.76
N GLU A 393 -3.38 -21.14 -4.75
CA GLU A 393 -4.25 -21.02 -5.94
C GLU A 393 -3.80 -20.01 -7.02
N TYR A 394 -2.69 -19.28 -6.78
CA TYR A 394 -2.06 -18.33 -7.68
C TYR A 394 -0.55 -18.63 -7.75
N SER A 395 -0.15 -19.71 -8.43
CA SER A 395 1.27 -19.93 -8.75
C SER A 395 1.71 -18.86 -9.75
N HIS A 396 2.62 -17.97 -9.34
CA HIS A 396 3.27 -17.04 -10.25
C HIS A 396 4.64 -17.61 -10.67
N PRO A 397 5.04 -17.47 -11.95
CA PRO A 397 6.42 -17.76 -12.34
C PRO A 397 7.38 -16.86 -11.57
N ALA A 398 8.65 -17.26 -11.51
CA ALA A 398 9.70 -16.39 -10.99
C ALA A 398 9.71 -15.09 -11.78
N TYR A 399 9.82 -13.94 -11.10
CA TYR A 399 9.92 -12.66 -11.77
C TYR A 399 10.77 -11.66 -10.99
N ALA A 400 11.42 -10.77 -11.73
CA ALA A 400 12.08 -9.60 -11.20
C ALA A 400 11.46 -8.35 -11.81
N ARG A 401 11.32 -7.28 -11.03
CA ARG A 401 10.88 -5.98 -11.53
C ARG A 401 11.66 -4.87 -10.88
N LEU A 402 12.14 -3.97 -11.72
CA LEU A 402 12.97 -2.83 -11.34
C LEU A 402 12.22 -1.55 -11.69
N GLY A 403 12.12 -0.63 -10.74
CA GLY A 403 11.53 0.69 -10.92
C GLY A 403 12.59 1.78 -10.87
N PHE A 404 12.55 2.70 -11.83
CA PHE A 404 13.48 3.81 -11.96
C PHE A 404 12.74 5.13 -12.07
N ALA A 405 13.17 6.14 -11.31
CA ALA A 405 12.83 7.52 -11.61
C ALA A 405 13.72 7.98 -12.78
N GLN A 406 13.13 8.55 -13.84
CA GLN A 406 13.86 9.10 -14.99
C GLN A 406 13.28 10.44 -15.45
N PRO A 407 14.11 11.37 -15.95
CA PRO A 407 13.64 12.61 -16.54
C PRO A 407 12.90 12.34 -17.87
N SER A 408 12.15 13.34 -18.33
CA SER A 408 11.61 13.30 -19.69
C SER A 408 12.73 13.52 -20.70
N ALA A 409 12.73 12.73 -21.78
CA ALA A 409 13.69 12.89 -22.88
C ALA A 409 13.48 14.21 -23.65
N ASN A 410 12.25 14.72 -23.65
CA ASN A 410 11.85 15.90 -24.43
C ASN A 410 11.80 17.18 -23.58
N ASP A 411 11.87 17.03 -22.25
CA ASP A 411 11.76 18.13 -21.30
C ASP A 411 12.57 17.80 -20.04
N PRO A 412 13.89 18.07 -20.04
CA PRO A 412 14.76 17.73 -18.91
C PRO A 412 14.39 18.44 -17.60
N ASP A 413 13.69 19.57 -17.68
CA ASP A 413 13.26 20.37 -16.53
C ASP A 413 11.91 19.87 -15.96
N ALA A 414 11.20 18.99 -16.68
CA ALA A 414 9.99 18.36 -16.18
C ALA A 414 10.30 17.43 -14.98
N PRO A 415 9.32 17.26 -14.06
CA PRO A 415 9.43 16.28 -12.98
C PRO A 415 9.75 14.88 -13.49
N TRP A 416 10.55 14.15 -12.71
CA TRP A 416 10.93 12.79 -13.08
C TRP A 416 9.72 11.86 -13.01
N THR A 417 9.70 10.87 -13.89
CA THR A 417 8.60 9.90 -14.00
C THR A 417 9.08 8.50 -13.66
N LEU A 418 8.20 7.72 -13.02
CA LEU A 418 8.50 6.34 -12.69
C LEU A 418 8.40 5.50 -13.97
N ARG A 419 9.43 4.69 -14.21
CA ARG A 419 9.56 3.73 -15.31
C ARG A 419 9.82 2.36 -14.70
N SER A 420 9.31 1.31 -15.30
CA SER A 420 9.55 -0.05 -14.83
C SER A 420 10.16 -0.92 -15.91
N ARG A 421 10.94 -1.91 -15.48
CA ARG A 421 11.43 -2.99 -16.33
C ARG A 421 11.22 -4.31 -15.62
N GLY A 422 10.50 -5.23 -16.27
CA GLY A 422 10.27 -6.59 -15.78
C GLY A 422 11.17 -7.61 -16.46
N PHE A 423 11.46 -8.69 -15.74
CA PHE A 423 12.03 -9.91 -16.26
C PHE A 423 11.19 -11.09 -15.78
N GLU A 424 10.65 -11.85 -16.71
CA GLU A 424 10.09 -13.18 -16.45
C GLU A 424 11.23 -14.20 -16.39
N HIS A 425 11.09 -15.19 -15.50
CA HIS A 425 12.10 -16.23 -15.32
C HIS A 425 13.51 -15.65 -15.15
N PRO A 426 13.74 -14.74 -14.18
CA PRO A 426 15.03 -14.11 -13.99
C PRO A 426 16.09 -15.18 -13.74
N VAL A 427 17.15 -15.13 -14.55
CA VAL A 427 18.30 -16.03 -14.45
C VAL A 427 19.19 -15.60 -13.28
N ALA A 428 19.32 -14.29 -13.06
CA ALA A 428 20.07 -13.72 -11.94
C ALA A 428 19.58 -12.31 -11.61
N LEU A 429 19.59 -11.98 -10.31
CA LEU A 429 19.44 -10.62 -9.80
C LEU A 429 20.44 -10.45 -8.66
N ALA A 430 21.37 -9.52 -8.81
CA ALA A 430 22.30 -9.15 -7.74
C ALA A 430 22.28 -7.64 -7.53
N PHE A 431 22.21 -7.19 -6.28
CA PHE A 431 22.34 -5.77 -5.96
C PHE A 431 22.85 -5.50 -4.54
N THR A 432 23.34 -4.28 -4.33
CA THR A 432 23.68 -3.73 -3.02
C THR A 432 22.87 -2.47 -2.71
N LEU A 433 22.88 -2.04 -1.46
CA LEU A 433 22.24 -0.81 -0.99
C LEU A 433 22.65 0.43 -1.79
N ASP A 434 23.91 0.48 -2.23
CA ASP A 434 24.46 1.60 -3.01
C ASP A 434 23.76 1.78 -4.37
N ALA A 435 23.11 0.75 -4.91
CA ALA A 435 22.31 0.88 -6.14
C ALA A 435 21.18 1.92 -6.00
N PHE A 436 20.68 2.14 -4.77
CA PHE A 436 19.66 3.15 -4.50
C PHE A 436 20.25 4.54 -4.24
N ARG A 437 21.54 4.66 -3.90
CA ARG A 437 22.17 5.92 -3.47
C ARG A 437 22.65 6.79 -4.63
N HIS A 438 22.79 6.23 -5.81
CA HIS A 438 23.40 6.92 -6.95
C HIS A 438 22.42 7.17 -8.09
N THR A 439 22.72 8.20 -8.88
CA THR A 439 22.13 8.40 -10.21
C THR A 439 23.12 7.91 -11.25
N ALA A 440 22.68 7.04 -12.15
CA ALA A 440 23.50 6.52 -13.24
C ALA A 440 22.66 6.31 -14.50
N VAL A 441 23.32 6.12 -15.64
CA VAL A 441 22.63 5.70 -16.87
C VAL A 441 22.59 4.17 -16.86
N PRO A 442 21.40 3.53 -16.90
CA PRO A 442 21.32 2.08 -16.95
C PRO A 442 21.85 1.56 -18.29
N ASP A 443 22.63 0.49 -18.25
CA ASP A 443 23.03 -0.27 -19.43
C ASP A 443 21.93 -1.29 -19.75
N LEU A 444 21.36 -1.20 -20.95
CA LEU A 444 20.15 -1.89 -21.36
C LEU A 444 20.45 -2.78 -22.57
N ALA A 445 20.39 -4.10 -22.38
CA ALA A 445 20.25 -5.08 -23.45
C ALA A 445 18.89 -5.78 -23.32
N PRO A 446 18.35 -6.48 -24.33
CA PRO A 446 17.01 -7.09 -24.25
C PRO A 446 16.80 -7.99 -23.02
N ASP A 447 17.79 -8.81 -22.70
CA ASP A 447 17.79 -9.83 -21.64
C ASP A 447 18.59 -9.42 -20.39
N ARG A 448 19.15 -8.21 -20.38
CA ARG A 448 20.02 -7.72 -19.30
C ARG A 448 19.79 -6.25 -18.98
N LEU A 449 19.84 -5.94 -17.69
CA LEU A 449 19.98 -4.58 -17.18
C LEU A 449 21.14 -4.53 -16.19
N ALA A 450 22.02 -3.54 -16.34
CA ALA A 450 23.01 -3.20 -15.32
C ALA A 450 22.87 -1.73 -14.91
N PHE A 451 23.13 -1.45 -13.64
CA PHE A 451 23.10 -0.10 -13.08
C PHE A 451 24.36 0.13 -12.25
N GLY A 452 25.43 0.53 -12.96
CA GLY A 452 26.78 0.57 -12.40
C GLY A 452 27.26 -0.80 -11.91
N PRO A 453 28.19 -0.85 -10.94
CA PRO A 453 28.63 -2.09 -10.31
C PRO A 453 27.66 -2.61 -9.23
N HIS A 454 26.60 -1.86 -8.93
CA HIS A 454 25.77 -2.08 -7.75
C HIS A 454 24.51 -2.87 -8.03
N LEU A 455 24.10 -3.04 -9.29
CA LEU A 455 22.95 -3.86 -9.67
C LEU A 455 23.14 -4.49 -11.04
N THR A 456 22.81 -5.77 -11.14
CA THR A 456 22.67 -6.51 -12.40
C THR A 456 21.45 -7.41 -12.33
N ALA A 457 20.66 -7.40 -13.39
CA ALA A 457 19.52 -8.31 -13.60
C ALA A 457 19.60 -8.92 -14.99
N THR A 458 19.36 -10.23 -15.08
CA THR A 458 19.29 -10.95 -16.35
C THR A 458 18.07 -11.87 -16.36
N GLY A 459 17.38 -11.98 -17.50
CA GLY A 459 16.21 -12.83 -17.63
C GLY A 459 15.47 -12.59 -18.95
N THR A 460 14.34 -13.27 -19.11
CA THR A 460 13.48 -13.04 -20.29
C THR A 460 12.77 -11.70 -20.08
N PRO A 461 12.87 -10.73 -21.01
CA PRO A 461 12.16 -9.47 -20.84
C PRO A 461 10.65 -9.70 -20.71
N ASP A 462 10.04 -9.03 -19.74
CA ASP A 462 8.58 -8.98 -19.62
C ASP A 462 8.01 -8.36 -20.91
N PRO A 463 7.13 -9.06 -21.65
CA PRO A 463 6.63 -8.57 -22.93
C PRO A 463 5.71 -7.35 -22.81
N TYR A 464 5.37 -6.91 -21.59
CA TYR A 464 4.40 -5.85 -21.32
C TYR A 464 4.96 -4.61 -20.63
#